data_AF-A0A7Y5WCR2-F1
#
_entry.id   AF-A0A7Y5WCR2-F1
#
_cell.length_a   1.000
_cell.length_b   1.000
_cell.length_c   1.000
_cell.angle_alpha   90.00
_cell.angle_beta   90.00
_cell.angle_gamma   90.00
#
_symmetry.space_group_name_H-M   'P 1'
#
loop_
_entity.id
_entity.type
_entity.pdbx_description
1 polymer ?
#
loop_
_entity_poly.entity_id
_entity_poly.type
_entity_poly.pdbx_seq_one_letter_code
_entity_poly.pdbx_strand_id
1 'polypeptide(L)'
;MYYCYILFSSKTGRFYIGSAADLETRLNHHNAGYDKSTRPGRPWELVWSNQYQTRSEACRKERLIKSWKSAVKIRELIGMPGAENGPFFKQPHE
;
A
#
# COMPACT_ATOMS: atom_id res chain seq x y z
N MET A 1 -9.08 -2.52 14.79
CA MET A 1 -8.30 -1.60 13.93
C MET A 1 -8.41 -2.03 12.48
N TYR A 2 -8.17 -1.11 11.55
CA TYR A 2 -8.13 -1.35 10.10
C TYR A 2 -6.86 -0.73 9.52
N TYR A 3 -6.39 -1.25 8.40
CA TYR A 3 -5.18 -0.80 7.73
C TYR A 3 -5.51 -0.39 6.29
N CYS A 4 -4.90 0.70 5.83
CA CYS A 4 -4.73 0.97 4.40
C CYS A 4 -3.28 0.70 4.05
N TYR A 5 -3.03 -0.01 2.96
CA TYR A 5 -1.70 -0.45 2.57
C TYR A 5 -1.47 -0.31 1.07
N ILE A 6 -0.19 -0.21 0.72
CA ILE A 6 0.31 -0.20 -0.64
C ILE A 6 1.35 -1.30 -0.76
N LEU A 7 1.10 -2.20 -1.70
CA LEU A 7 2.06 -3.23 -2.11
C LEU A 7 2.71 -2.81 -3.42
N PHE A 8 3.99 -3.11 -3.57
CA PHE A 8 4.72 -2.95 -4.81
C PHE A 8 5.11 -4.32 -5.34
N SER A 9 4.98 -4.49 -6.65
CA SER A 9 5.51 -5.65 -7.36
C SER A 9 6.78 -5.24 -8.08
N SER A 10 7.94 -5.66 -7.56
CA SER A 10 9.23 -5.50 -8.25
C SER A 10 9.24 -6.17 -9.62
N LYS A 11 8.48 -7.26 -9.78
CA LYS A 11 8.33 -7.98 -11.05
C LYS A 11 7.59 -7.21 -12.14
N THR A 12 6.52 -6.51 -11.79
CA THR A 12 5.63 -5.85 -12.77
C THR A 12 5.73 -4.33 -12.74
N GLY A 13 6.41 -3.76 -11.75
CA GLY A 13 6.47 -2.32 -11.51
C GLY A 13 5.14 -1.71 -11.08
N ARG A 14 4.16 -2.54 -10.67
CA ARG A 14 2.81 -2.09 -10.33
C ARG A 14 2.62 -1.89 -8.83
N PHE A 15 1.83 -0.88 -8.50
CA PHE A 15 1.33 -0.67 -7.14
C PHE A 15 -0.06 -1.30 -6.98
N TYR A 16 -0.28 -1.95 -5.85
CA TYR A 16 -1.59 -2.43 -5.41
C TYR A 16 -1.97 -1.69 -4.14
N ILE A 17 -3.16 -1.08 -4.13
CA ILE A 17 -3.64 -0.29 -2.99
C ILE A 17 -4.90 -0.97 -2.47
N GLY A 18 -4.91 -1.27 -1.17
CA GLY A 18 -6.02 -1.94 -0.51
C GLY A 18 -6.22 -1.50 0.93
N SER A 19 -7.30 -1.99 1.52
CA SER A 19 -7.54 -1.92 2.96
C SER A 19 -7.93 -3.29 3.51
N ALA A 20 -7.55 -3.58 4.75
CA ALA A 20 -7.85 -4.84 5.43
C ALA A 20 -7.89 -4.63 6.95
N ALA A 21 -8.61 -5.49 7.67
CA ALA A 21 -8.54 -5.52 9.14
C ALA A 21 -7.21 -6.13 9.63
N ASP A 22 -6.67 -7.08 8.87
CA ASP A 22 -5.41 -7.76 9.12
C ASP A 22 -4.54 -7.67 7.85
N LEU A 23 -3.41 -6.99 7.97
CA LEU A 23 -2.48 -6.74 6.88
C LEU A 23 -1.62 -7.98 6.54
N GLU A 24 -1.17 -8.70 7.56
CA GLU A 24 -0.23 -9.81 7.41
C GLU A 24 -0.92 -11.01 6.76
N THR A 25 -2.10 -11.37 7.25
CA THR A 25 -2.95 -12.42 6.66
C THR A 25 -3.27 -12.09 5.19
N ARG A 26 -3.56 -10.81 4.90
CA ARG A 26 -3.87 -10.36 3.54
C ARG A 26 -2.65 -10.41 2.61
N LEU A 27 -1.48 -10.02 3.08
CA LEU A 27 -0.23 -10.10 2.33
C LEU A 27 0.14 -11.55 2.01
N ASN A 28 0.01 -12.44 2.99
CA ASN A 28 0.22 -13.87 2.81
C ASN A 28 -0.75 -14.45 1.77
N HIS A 29 -2.02 -14.07 1.79
CA HIS A 29 -2.98 -14.48 0.76
C HIS A 29 -2.60 -14.00 -0.65
N HIS A 30 -2.14 -12.76 -0.78
CA HIS A 30 -1.70 -12.21 -2.06
C HIS A 30 -0.46 -12.91 -2.61
N ASN A 31 0.49 -13.25 -1.73
CA ASN A 31 1.73 -13.98 -2.09
C ASN A 31 1.49 -15.48 -2.32
N ALA A 32 0.52 -16.09 -1.64
CA ALA A 32 0.06 -17.44 -1.94
C ALA A 32 -0.64 -17.54 -3.32
N GLY A 33 -1.12 -16.41 -3.86
CA GLY A 33 -1.69 -16.33 -5.20
C GLY A 33 -3.15 -16.80 -5.28
N TYR A 34 -3.88 -16.75 -4.16
CA TYR A 34 -5.30 -17.06 -4.10
C TYR A 34 -6.15 -16.11 -4.96
N ASP A 35 -5.72 -14.85 -5.08
CA ASP A 35 -6.39 -13.84 -5.90
C ASP A 35 -5.85 -13.86 -7.35
N LYS A 36 -6.73 -14.17 -8.32
CA LYS A 36 -6.38 -14.21 -9.76
C LYS A 36 -5.74 -12.91 -10.25
N SER A 37 -6.16 -11.77 -9.70
CA SER A 37 -5.70 -10.43 -10.06
C SER A 37 -4.34 -10.06 -9.46
N THR A 38 -3.98 -10.63 -8.29
CA THR A 38 -2.70 -10.36 -7.64
C THR A 38 -1.66 -11.45 -7.95
N ARG A 39 -2.07 -12.62 -8.43
CA ARG A 39 -1.19 -13.72 -8.85
C ARG A 39 -0.03 -13.33 -9.77
N PRO A 40 -0.20 -12.49 -10.82
CA PRO A 40 0.90 -12.14 -11.73
C PRO A 40 1.90 -11.14 -11.13
N GLY A 41 1.50 -10.36 -10.12
CA GLY A 41 2.34 -9.35 -9.48
C GLY A 41 3.20 -9.89 -8.32
N ARG A 42 3.17 -11.19 -8.05
CA ARG A 42 3.99 -11.80 -7.00
C ARG A 42 5.50 -11.79 -7.38
N PRO A 43 6.41 -11.64 -6.41
CA PRO A 43 6.16 -11.36 -5.00
C PRO A 43 5.68 -9.92 -4.78
N TRP A 44 4.72 -9.74 -3.86
CA TRP A 44 4.26 -8.43 -3.41
C TRP A 44 5.05 -8.02 -2.17
N GLU A 45 5.61 -6.82 -2.23
CA GLU A 45 6.37 -6.19 -1.16
C GLU A 45 5.53 -5.10 -0.52
N LEU A 46 5.39 -5.12 0.80
CA LEU A 46 4.72 -4.06 1.53
C LEU A 46 5.64 -2.83 1.58
N VAL A 47 5.25 -1.77 0.87
CA VAL A 47 6.05 -0.52 0.81
C VAL A 47 5.48 0.59 1.69
N TRP A 48 4.19 0.51 2.04
CA TRP A 48 3.56 1.48 2.93
C TRP A 48 2.30 0.89 3.57
N SER A 49 2.07 1.24 4.82
CA SER A 49 0.83 0.95 5.53
C SER A 49 0.54 2.02 6.56
N ASN A 50 -0.74 2.30 6.78
CA ASN A 50 -1.18 3.15 7.87
C ASN A 50 -2.41 2.55 8.56
N GLN A 51 -2.49 2.77 9.87
CA GLN A 51 -3.54 2.21 10.73
C GLN A 51 -4.65 3.24 10.95
N TYR A 52 -5.88 2.73 11.06
CA TYR A 52 -7.10 3.50 11.25
C TYR A 52 -7.98 2.83 12.31
N GLN A 53 -8.75 3.64 13.02
CA GLN A 53 -9.68 3.13 14.03
C GLN A 53 -10.88 2.44 13.37
N THR A 54 -11.40 3.02 12.29
CA THR A 54 -12.58 2.50 11.58
C THR A 54 -12.28 2.04 10.15
N ARG A 55 -13.12 1.11 9.66
CA ARG A 55 -13.08 0.67 8.26
C ARG A 55 -13.28 1.82 7.29
N SER A 56 -14.21 2.71 7.63
CA SER A 56 -14.58 3.86 6.80
C SER A 56 -13.40 4.80 6.56
N GLU A 57 -12.58 5.06 7.58
CA GLU A 57 -11.36 5.86 7.45
C GLU A 57 -10.32 5.19 6.55
N ALA A 58 -10.07 3.89 6.77
CA ALA A 58 -9.14 3.11 5.93
C ALA A 58 -9.59 3.12 4.47
N CYS A 59 -10.88 2.88 4.20
CA CYS A 59 -11.44 2.93 2.85
C CYS A 59 -11.42 4.34 2.26
N ARG A 60 -11.63 5.40 3.06
CA ARG A 60 -11.53 6.79 2.60
C ARG A 60 -10.11 7.11 2.16
N LYS A 61 -9.10 6.68 2.92
CA LYS A 61 -7.69 6.84 2.54
C LYS A 61 -7.36 6.04 1.28
N GLU A 62 -7.81 4.78 1.19
CA GLU A 62 -7.63 3.94 0.02
C GLU A 62 -8.18 4.61 -1.25
N ARG A 63 -9.40 5.14 -1.19
CA ARG A 63 -10.05 5.86 -2.29
C ARG A 63 -9.29 7.14 -2.65
N LEU A 64 -8.79 7.88 -1.67
CA LEU A 64 -7.98 9.07 -1.90
C LEU A 64 -6.68 8.74 -2.64
N ILE A 65 -5.97 7.70 -2.24
CA ILE A 65 -4.72 7.28 -2.90
C ILE A 65 -5.04 6.79 -4.33
N LYS A 66 -6.11 6.01 -4.50
CA LYS A 66 -6.57 5.55 -5.83
C LYS A 66 -6.99 6.70 -6.74
N SER A 67 -7.56 7.78 -6.19
CA SER A 67 -8.02 8.91 -6.99
C SER A 67 -6.90 9.74 -7.59
N TRP A 68 -5.68 9.66 -7.04
CA TRP A 68 -4.51 10.35 -7.60
C TRP A 68 -4.18 9.90 -9.01
N LYS A 69 -4.46 8.63 -9.35
CA LYS A 69 -4.13 8.01 -10.64
C LYS A 69 -2.68 8.30 -11.11
N SER A 70 -1.78 8.54 -10.16
CA SER A 70 -0.42 8.99 -10.40
C SER A 70 0.54 8.15 -9.57
N ALA A 71 1.38 7.39 -10.26
CA ALA A 71 2.45 6.61 -9.63
C ALA A 71 3.49 7.52 -8.95
N VAL A 72 3.67 8.75 -9.43
CA VAL A 72 4.60 9.74 -8.83
C VAL A 72 4.14 10.11 -7.43
N LYS A 73 2.86 10.48 -7.26
CA LYS A 73 2.30 10.79 -5.93
C LYS A 73 2.33 9.59 -4.97
N ILE A 74 2.17 8.38 -5.50
CA ILE A 74 2.31 7.16 -4.69
C ILE A 74 3.76 6.99 -4.23
N ARG A 75 4.75 7.21 -5.11
CA ARG A 75 6.18 7.16 -4.76
C ARG A 75 6.58 8.21 -3.73
N GLU A 76 6.04 9.43 -3.86
CA GLU A 76 6.20 10.50 -2.86
C GLU A 76 5.62 10.08 -1.50
N LEU A 77 4.42 9.49 -1.48
CA LEU A 77 3.76 9.03 -0.25
C LEU A 77 4.56 7.94 0.47
N ILE A 78 5.17 7.01 -0.26
CA ILE A 78 5.95 5.90 0.32
C ILE A 78 7.40 6.30 0.63
N GLY A 79 7.83 7.52 0.28
CA GLY A 79 9.20 8.00 0.52
C GLY A 79 10.27 7.25 -0.29
N MET A 80 9.92 6.65 -1.44
CA MET A 80 10.91 6.03 -2.32
C MET A 80 11.74 7.12 -3.01
N PRO A 81 13.08 7.12 -2.89
CA PRO A 81 13.94 8.10 -3.54
C PRO A 81 13.98 7.85 -5.05
N GLY A 82 13.06 8.49 -5.76
CA GLY A 82 12.97 8.52 -7.22
C GLY A 82 12.30 9.78 -7.78
N ALA A 83 11.99 10.73 -6.90
CA ALA A 83 11.68 12.10 -7.25
C ALA A 83 12.43 12.94 -6.20
N GLU A 84 13.57 13.46 -6.62
CA GLU A 84 14.38 14.48 -5.96
C GLU A 84 13.61 15.33 -4.92
N ASN A 85 13.99 15.15 -3.65
CA ASN A 85 13.56 15.89 -2.45
C ASN A 85 12.18 15.54 -1.86
N GLY A 86 12.12 14.52 -0.99
CA GLY A 86 10.95 14.27 -0.13
C GLY A 86 11.33 13.60 1.19
N PRO A 87 10.89 14.11 2.36
CA PRO A 87 11.46 13.78 3.65
C PRO A 87 10.90 12.46 4.20
N PHE A 88 11.79 11.69 4.83
CA PHE A 88 11.48 10.59 5.74
C PHE A 88 10.43 11.03 6.77
N PHE A 89 9.17 10.65 6.60
CA PHE A 89 8.18 10.76 7.66
C PHE A 89 8.44 9.66 8.68
N LYS A 90 9.13 10.03 9.77
CA LYS A 90 9.09 9.30 11.02
C LYS A 90 7.62 9.06 11.38
N GLN A 91 7.26 7.81 11.61
CA GLN A 91 6.02 7.46 12.29
C GLN A 91 6.04 8.15 13.67
N PRO A 92 5.00 8.88 14.09
CA PRO A 92 4.91 9.31 15.47
C PRO A 92 4.55 8.05 16.29
N HIS A 93 5.51 7.58 17.07
CA HIS A 93 5.25 6.68 18.17
C HIS A 93 5.40 7.51 19.46
N GLU A 94 4.29 8.09 19.91
CA GLU A 94 4.04 8.49 21.30
C GLU A 94 2.60 8.13 21.65
#